data_AF-A0A1B2Z3Y6-F1
#
_entry.id   AF-A0A1B2Z3Y6-F1
#
_cell.length_a   1.000
_cell.length_b   1.000
_cell.length_c   1.000
_cell.angle_alpha   90.00
_cell.angle_beta   90.00
_cell.angle_gamma   90.00
#
_symmetry.space_group_name_H-M   'P 1'
#
loop_
_entity.id
_entity.type
_entity.pdbx_description
1 polymer ?
#
loop_
_entity_poly.entity_id
_entity_poly.type
_entity_poly.pdbx_seq_one_letter_code
_entity_poly.pdbx_strand_id
1 'polypeptide(L)'
;MDRFNYKSWSTNQLILLTEVDNHKVMFDGYEYIWWNNIEGEWKRHCLLNYSNHKKAISHLRYCLNIWDKELNKRRNKIERKQFFIDMGTHFKSQEKIRKTANSSLPTIEKINFIRLENPNTTKHQVCELLGIKPSIYYRHLRTLKSRGTLLSA
;
A
#
# COMPACT_ATOMS: atom_id res chain seq x y z
N MET A 1 -37.11 -6.46 -11.35
CA MET A 1 -36.39 -7.36 -10.43
C MET A 1 -35.51 -6.51 -9.56
N ASP A 2 -35.89 -6.41 -8.30
CA ASP A 2 -35.37 -5.45 -7.33
C ASP A 2 -33.88 -5.66 -7.04
N ARG A 3 -33.14 -4.55 -7.06
CA ARG A 3 -31.75 -4.51 -6.59
C ARG A 3 -31.79 -4.63 -5.08
N PHE A 4 -31.70 -5.86 -4.57
CA PHE A 4 -31.41 -6.09 -3.16
C PHE A 4 -30.11 -5.37 -2.81
N ASN A 5 -30.23 -4.33 -1.98
CA ASN A 5 -29.15 -3.50 -1.49
C ASN A 5 -28.35 -4.31 -0.46
N TYR A 6 -27.49 -5.24 -0.92
CA TYR A 6 -26.54 -5.91 -0.05
C TYR A 6 -25.52 -4.87 0.44
N LYS A 7 -25.36 -4.75 1.77
CA LYS A 7 -24.18 -4.10 2.38
C LYS A 7 -22.94 -4.52 1.60
N SER A 8 -22.22 -3.58 1.00
CA SER A 8 -20.98 -3.92 0.29
C SER A 8 -20.04 -4.64 1.26
N TRP A 9 -19.54 -5.82 0.89
CA TRP A 9 -18.57 -6.56 1.69
C TRP A 9 -17.39 -5.65 2.08
N SER A 10 -16.96 -5.72 3.34
CA SER A 10 -15.71 -5.07 3.76
C SER A 10 -14.54 -5.67 2.96
N THR A 11 -13.40 -4.97 2.90
CA THR A 11 -12.23 -5.51 2.16
C THR A 11 -11.78 -6.85 2.73
N ASN A 12 -11.81 -7.03 4.05
CA ASN A 12 -11.45 -8.29 4.70
C ASN A 12 -12.44 -9.40 4.36
N GLN A 13 -13.74 -9.10 4.40
CA GLN A 13 -14.77 -10.06 4.00
C GLN A 13 -14.64 -10.44 2.52
N LEU A 14 -14.28 -9.49 1.67
CA LEU A 14 -14.05 -9.71 0.24
C LEU A 14 -12.84 -10.61 -0.02
N ILE A 15 -11.76 -10.46 0.74
CA ILE A 15 -10.60 -11.37 0.72
C ILE A 15 -11.05 -12.79 1.05
N LEU A 16 -11.80 -12.96 2.13
CA LEU A 16 -12.25 -14.28 2.56
C LEU A 16 -13.23 -14.91 1.56
N LEU A 17 -14.04 -14.09 0.89
CA LEU A 17 -14.91 -14.51 -0.22
C LEU A 17 -14.17 -14.89 -1.49
N THR A 18 -12.92 -14.47 -1.68
CA THR A 18 -12.12 -14.90 -2.84
C THR A 18 -11.39 -16.22 -2.62
N GLU A 19 -11.31 -16.69 -1.36
CA GLU A 19 -10.68 -17.96 -1.03
C GLU A 19 -11.61 -19.14 -1.33
N VAL A 20 -11.17 -20.03 -2.22
CA VAL A 20 -11.98 -21.18 -2.66
C VAL A 20 -12.36 -22.13 -1.51
N ASP A 21 -11.47 -22.27 -0.53
CA ASP A 21 -11.65 -23.15 0.64
C ASP A 21 -12.74 -22.62 1.60
N ASN A 22 -13.10 -21.34 1.49
CA ASN A 22 -14.20 -20.74 2.22
C ASN A 22 -15.56 -20.98 1.56
N HIS A 23 -15.65 -21.88 0.59
CA HIS A 23 -16.88 -22.23 -0.10
C HIS A 23 -17.12 -23.73 -0.16
N LYS A 24 -18.39 -24.11 -0.03
CA LYS A 24 -18.84 -25.47 -0.34
C LYS A 24 -20.27 -25.47 -0.84
N VAL A 25 -20.57 -26.40 -1.75
CA VAL A 25 -21.93 -26.68 -2.19
C VAL A 25 -22.32 -28.04 -1.62
N MET A 26 -23.41 -28.09 -0.86
CA MET A 26 -23.90 -29.33 -0.23
C MET A 26 -25.26 -29.70 -0.80
N PHE A 27 -25.52 -30.99 -0.96
CA PHE A 27 -26.83 -31.51 -1.33
C PHE A 27 -27.64 -31.80 -0.06
N ASP A 28 -28.86 -31.28 0.05
CA ASP A 28 -29.70 -31.41 1.25
C ASP A 28 -30.70 -32.59 1.19
N GLY A 29 -30.60 -33.42 0.13
CA GLY A 29 -31.55 -34.49 -0.16
C GLY A 29 -32.55 -34.14 -1.27
N TYR A 30 -32.69 -32.85 -1.60
CA TYR A 30 -33.60 -32.37 -2.64
C TYR A 30 -32.90 -31.40 -3.60
N GLU A 31 -32.18 -30.42 -3.06
CA GLU A 31 -31.53 -29.34 -3.79
C GLU A 31 -30.10 -29.11 -3.29
N TYR A 32 -29.38 -28.21 -3.95
CA TYR A 32 -28.02 -27.84 -3.62
C TYR A 32 -27.98 -26.48 -2.92
N ILE A 33 -27.29 -26.43 -1.78
CA ILE A 33 -27.13 -25.24 -0.95
C ILE A 33 -25.68 -24.78 -1.04
N TRP A 34 -25.48 -23.50 -1.34
CA TRP A 34 -24.16 -22.89 -1.27
C TRP A 34 -23.91 -22.28 0.11
N TRP A 35 -22.83 -22.75 0.75
CA TRP A 35 -22.32 -22.26 2.02
C TRP A 35 -20.99 -21.53 1.84
N ASN A 36 -20.75 -20.52 2.67
CA ASN A 36 -19.48 -19.83 2.75
C ASN A 36 -19.02 -19.61 4.20
N ASN A 37 -17.72 -19.38 4.38
CA ASN A 37 -17.09 -19.09 5.68
C ASN A 37 -16.33 -17.76 5.60
N ILE A 38 -16.92 -16.67 6.11
CA ILE A 38 -16.31 -15.33 6.08
C ILE A 38 -15.82 -14.89 7.47
N GLU A 39 -16.31 -15.50 8.55
CA GLU A 39 -16.03 -15.04 9.92
C GLU A 39 -15.80 -16.21 10.88
N GLY A 40 -15.21 -17.30 10.36
CA GLY A 40 -15.03 -18.55 11.11
C GLY A 40 -16.30 -19.39 11.23
N GLU A 41 -17.43 -18.92 10.68
CA GLU A 41 -18.71 -19.60 10.70
C GLU A 41 -19.20 -19.93 9.28
N TRP A 42 -19.60 -21.18 9.08
CA TRP A 42 -20.29 -21.61 7.86
C TRP A 42 -21.72 -21.08 7.84
N LYS A 43 -22.02 -20.19 6.91
CA LYS A 43 -23.35 -19.62 6.71
C LYS A 43 -23.84 -19.93 5.31
N ARG A 44 -25.17 -20.00 5.16
CA ARG A 44 -25.79 -20.11 3.84
C ARG A 44 -25.53 -18.81 3.08
N HIS A 45 -24.95 -18.92 1.89
CA HIS A 45 -24.61 -17.75 1.07
C HIS A 45 -25.83 -17.19 0.34
N CYS A 46 -26.64 -18.06 -0.28
CA CYS A 46 -27.81 -17.68 -1.05
C CYS A 46 -29.10 -18.07 -0.32
N LEU A 47 -30.11 -17.19 -0.35
CA LEU A 47 -31.43 -17.52 0.21
C LEU A 47 -32.07 -18.72 -0.51
N LEU A 48 -31.96 -18.73 -1.84
CA LEU A 48 -32.50 -19.78 -2.71
C LEU A 48 -31.48 -20.89 -2.92
N ASN A 49 -32.00 -22.11 -2.92
CA ASN A 49 -31.27 -23.31 -3.29
C ASN A 49 -31.14 -23.41 -4.83
N TYR A 50 -30.27 -24.31 -5.27
CA TYR A 50 -30.11 -24.65 -6.67
C TYR A 50 -30.66 -26.04 -6.95
N SER A 51 -31.49 -26.18 -7.96
CA SER A 51 -31.95 -27.50 -8.42
C SER A 51 -30.85 -28.33 -9.12
N ASN A 52 -29.71 -27.73 -9.46
CA ASN A 52 -28.62 -28.38 -10.19
C ASN A 52 -27.26 -27.92 -9.68
N HIS A 53 -26.38 -28.86 -9.30
CA HIS A 53 -25.02 -28.54 -8.83
C HIS A 53 -24.20 -27.73 -9.84
N LYS A 54 -24.37 -27.97 -11.15
CA LYS A 54 -23.69 -27.21 -12.20
C LYS A 54 -24.07 -25.73 -12.15
N LYS A 55 -25.34 -25.43 -11.85
CA LYS A 55 -25.81 -24.04 -11.68
C LYS A 55 -25.19 -23.42 -10.43
N ALA A 56 -25.15 -24.15 -9.31
CA ALA A 56 -24.51 -23.67 -8.08
C ALA A 56 -23.02 -23.35 -8.30
N ILE A 57 -22.27 -24.27 -8.91
CA ILE A 57 -20.85 -24.09 -9.22
C ILE A 57 -20.64 -22.94 -10.21
N SER A 58 -21.47 -22.84 -11.25
CA SER A 58 -21.39 -21.73 -12.21
C SER A 58 -21.61 -20.37 -11.53
N HIS A 59 -22.56 -20.29 -10.60
CA HIS A 59 -22.82 -19.06 -9.86
C HIS A 59 -21.66 -18.71 -8.91
N LEU A 60 -21.13 -19.69 -8.18
CA LEU A 60 -19.92 -19.51 -7.37
C LEU A 60 -18.74 -18.98 -8.20
N ARG A 61 -18.47 -19.56 -9.37
CA ARG A 61 -17.42 -19.07 -10.28
C ARG A 61 -17.63 -17.63 -10.72
N TYR A 62 -18.87 -17.28 -11.04
CA TYR A 62 -19.23 -15.91 -11.43
C TYR A 62 -18.98 -14.92 -10.27
N CYS A 63 -19.42 -15.26 -9.06
CA CYS A 63 -19.22 -14.46 -7.87
C CYS A 63 -17.75 -14.28 -7.52
N LEU A 64 -16.95 -15.36 -7.52
CA LEU A 64 -15.51 -15.31 -7.30
C LEU A 64 -14.81 -14.32 -8.24
N ASN A 65 -15.15 -14.36 -9.53
CA ASN A 65 -14.60 -13.43 -10.52
C ASN A 65 -15.02 -11.97 -10.26
N ILE A 66 -16.25 -11.72 -9.79
CA ILE A 66 -16.68 -10.37 -9.41
C ILE A 66 -15.93 -9.88 -8.19
N TRP A 67 -15.84 -10.70 -7.16
CA TRP A 67 -15.17 -10.35 -5.90
C TRP A 67 -13.69 -10.10 -6.10
N ASP A 68 -13.01 -10.93 -6.90
CA ASP A 68 -11.61 -10.74 -7.25
C ASP A 68 -11.38 -9.43 -8.02
N LYS A 69 -12.21 -9.15 -9.04
CA LYS A 69 -12.15 -7.87 -9.78
C LYS A 69 -12.35 -6.67 -8.86
N GLU A 70 -13.30 -6.75 -7.95
CA GLU A 70 -13.54 -5.68 -6.98
C GLU A 70 -12.37 -5.52 -6.01
N LEU A 71 -11.83 -6.62 -5.47
CA LEU A 71 -10.71 -6.62 -4.54
C LEU A 71 -9.47 -6.00 -5.19
N ASN A 72 -9.15 -6.41 -6.41
CA ASN A 72 -8.04 -5.86 -7.19
C ASN A 72 -8.26 -4.37 -7.51
N LYS A 73 -9.49 -3.96 -7.81
CA LYS A 73 -9.82 -2.53 -7.97
C LYS A 73 -9.57 -1.73 -6.68
N ARG A 74 -9.96 -2.27 -5.52
CA ARG A 74 -9.74 -1.63 -4.21
C ARG A 74 -8.23 -1.52 -3.89
N ARG A 75 -7.46 -2.60 -4.08
CA ARG A 75 -6.00 -2.63 -3.90
C ARG A 75 -5.31 -1.60 -4.79
N ASN A 76 -5.60 -1.62 -6.09
CA ASN A 76 -5.06 -0.67 -7.06
C ASN A 76 -5.36 0.79 -6.72
N LYS A 77 -6.56 1.07 -6.19
CA LYS A 77 -6.93 2.44 -5.76
C LYS A 77 -6.08 2.91 -4.59
N ILE A 78 -5.83 2.05 -3.61
CA ILE A 78 -5.02 2.36 -2.43
C ILE A 78 -3.56 2.56 -2.85
N GLU A 79 -3.00 1.62 -3.61
CA GLU A 79 -1.61 1.67 -4.09
C GLU A 79 -1.34 2.92 -4.92
N ARG A 80 -2.21 3.25 -5.89
CA ARG A 80 -2.05 4.46 -6.70
C ARG A 80 -2.14 5.72 -5.85
N LYS A 81 -3.08 5.78 -4.91
CA LYS A 81 -3.19 6.93 -4.00
C LYS A 81 -1.92 7.10 -3.18
N GLN A 82 -1.40 6.02 -2.60
CA GLN A 82 -0.17 6.05 -1.81
C GLN A 82 1.02 6.49 -2.67
N PHE A 83 1.16 5.93 -3.88
CA PHE A 83 2.19 6.30 -4.84
C PHE A 83 2.22 7.80 -5.14
N PHE A 84 1.06 8.43 -5.39
CA PHE A 84 1.01 9.88 -5.65
C PHE A 84 1.33 10.73 -4.41
N ILE A 85 0.97 10.26 -3.21
CA ILE A 85 1.34 10.91 -1.95
C ILE A 85 2.86 10.85 -1.77
N ASP A 86 3.45 9.66 -1.93
CA ASP A 86 4.90 9.44 -1.79
C ASP A 86 5.67 10.25 -2.81
N MET A 87 5.22 10.29 -4.06
CA MET A 87 5.77 11.14 -5.11
C MET A 87 5.73 12.63 -4.71
N GLY A 88 4.59 13.12 -4.21
CA GLY A 88 4.46 14.51 -3.76
C GLY A 88 5.36 14.85 -2.58
N THR A 89 5.52 13.95 -1.61
CA THR A 89 6.45 14.13 -0.49
C THR A 89 7.91 14.12 -0.96
N HIS A 90 8.26 13.23 -1.89
CA HIS A 90 9.58 13.20 -2.50
C HIS A 90 9.92 14.51 -3.20
N PHE A 91 9.02 15.06 -4.03
CA PHE A 91 9.25 16.35 -4.69
C PHE A 91 9.42 17.50 -3.69
N LYS A 92 8.60 17.54 -2.63
CA LYS A 92 8.76 18.55 -1.57
C LYS A 92 10.13 18.44 -0.87
N SER A 93 10.58 17.22 -0.60
CA SER A 93 11.92 16.97 -0.04
C SER A 93 13.03 17.47 -0.98
N GLN A 94 12.93 17.16 -2.28
CA GLN A 94 13.86 17.65 -3.30
C GLN A 94 13.90 19.18 -3.38
N GLU A 95 12.74 19.84 -3.37
CA GLU A 95 12.66 21.31 -3.36
C GLU A 95 13.34 21.92 -2.13
N LYS A 96 13.07 21.36 -0.94
CA LYS A 96 13.72 21.82 0.30
C LYS A 96 15.22 21.63 0.24
N ILE A 97 15.70 20.46 -0.20
CA ILE A 97 17.13 20.17 -0.37
C ILE A 97 17.77 21.22 -1.28
N ARG A 98 17.13 21.55 -2.41
CA ARG A 98 17.64 22.54 -3.36
C ARG A 98 17.60 23.96 -2.80
N LYS A 99 16.56 24.34 -2.08
CA LYS A 99 16.47 25.63 -1.36
C LYS A 99 17.58 25.75 -0.30
N THR A 100 17.81 24.70 0.47
CA THR A 100 18.90 24.62 1.45
C THR A 100 20.27 24.75 0.80
N ALA A 101 20.52 24.03 -0.31
CA ALA A 101 21.78 24.12 -1.05
C ALA A 101 22.08 25.55 -1.53
N ASN A 102 21.06 26.24 -2.04
CA ASN A 102 21.17 27.61 -2.56
C ASN A 102 21.06 28.72 -1.49
N SER A 103 20.80 28.35 -0.24
CA SER A 103 20.68 29.33 0.85
C SER A 103 22.02 29.98 1.23
N SER A 104 21.98 31.02 2.06
CA SER A 104 23.17 31.65 2.64
C SER A 104 23.75 30.87 3.85
N LEU A 105 23.20 29.69 4.17
CA LEU A 105 23.66 28.90 5.32
C LEU A 105 25.13 28.45 5.17
N PRO A 106 25.86 28.30 6.28
CA PRO A 106 27.18 27.67 6.26
C PRO A 106 27.14 26.26 5.67
N THR A 107 28.19 25.86 4.94
CA THR A 107 28.27 24.54 4.30
C THR A 107 28.04 23.37 5.27
N ILE A 108 28.51 23.49 6.51
CA ILE A 108 28.28 22.47 7.55
C ILE A 108 26.80 22.29 7.88
N GLU A 109 26.04 23.40 7.99
CA GLU A 109 24.61 23.38 8.26
C GLU A 109 23.83 22.84 7.06
N LYS A 110 24.21 23.26 5.84
CA LYS A 110 23.62 22.73 4.60
C LYS A 110 23.76 21.20 4.54
N ILE A 111 24.95 20.66 4.83
CA ILE A 111 25.19 19.22 4.87
C ILE A 111 24.28 18.54 5.89
N ASN A 112 24.13 19.13 7.08
CA ASN A 112 23.30 18.58 8.15
C ASN A 112 21.81 18.54 7.74
N PHE A 113 21.27 19.66 7.23
CA PHE A 113 19.89 19.76 6.79
C PHE A 113 19.55 18.86 5.60
N ILE A 114 20.45 18.76 4.61
CA ILE A 114 20.24 17.87 3.45
C ILE A 114 20.16 16.41 3.90
N ARG A 115 21.04 15.99 4.81
CA ARG A 115 21.01 14.62 5.35
C ARG A 115 19.82 14.36 6.27
N LEU A 116 19.33 15.38 6.98
CA LEU A 116 18.10 15.27 7.78
C LEU A 116 16.87 15.08 6.88
N GLU A 117 16.75 15.89 5.82
CA GLU A 117 15.59 15.84 4.92
C GLU A 117 15.59 14.58 4.03
N ASN A 118 16.76 14.04 3.69
CA ASN A 118 16.89 12.75 3.02
C ASN A 118 18.16 11.99 3.49
N PRO A 119 18.01 11.09 4.48
CA PRO A 119 19.12 10.30 5.04
C PRO A 119 19.83 9.39 4.03
N ASN A 120 19.11 8.98 2.98
CA ASN A 120 19.64 8.10 1.93
C ASN A 120 20.46 8.84 0.88
N THR A 121 20.56 10.17 0.95
CA THR A 121 21.37 10.96 0.02
C THR A 121 22.83 10.55 0.15
N THR A 122 23.43 10.12 -0.95
CA THR A 122 24.83 9.69 -0.98
C THR A 122 25.77 10.88 -0.81
N LYS A 123 26.98 10.62 -0.30
CA LYS A 123 28.07 11.61 -0.24
C LYS A 123 28.27 12.33 -1.58
N HIS A 124 28.28 11.56 -2.67
CA HIS A 124 28.55 12.07 -4.02
C HIS A 124 27.48 13.09 -4.42
N GLN A 125 26.21 12.77 -4.23
CA GLN A 125 25.09 13.69 -4.50
C GLN A 125 25.18 14.98 -3.68
N VAL A 126 25.52 14.89 -2.38
CA VAL A 126 25.67 16.10 -1.55
C VAL A 126 26.84 16.97 -2.03
N CYS A 127 27.97 16.36 -2.38
CA CYS A 127 29.14 17.10 -2.87
C CYS A 127 28.87 17.80 -4.19
N GLU A 128 28.23 17.11 -5.13
CA GLU A 128 27.83 17.64 -6.43
C GLU A 128 26.84 18.80 -6.26
N LEU A 129 25.79 18.61 -5.46
CA LEU A 129 24.76 19.62 -5.20
C LEU A 129 25.33 20.90 -4.58
N LEU A 130 26.31 20.78 -3.69
CA LEU A 130 26.94 21.92 -3.00
C LEU A 130 28.18 22.46 -3.73
N GLY A 131 28.65 21.81 -4.79
CA GLY A 131 29.90 22.17 -5.48
C GLY A 131 31.15 22.06 -4.61
N ILE A 132 31.20 21.10 -3.66
CA ILE A 132 32.30 20.95 -2.70
C ILE A 132 33.11 19.66 -2.94
N LYS A 133 34.38 19.69 -2.54
CA LYS A 133 35.25 18.49 -2.58
C LYS A 133 34.85 17.49 -1.48
N PRO A 134 35.00 16.17 -1.69
CA PRO A 134 34.73 15.16 -0.67
C PRO A 134 35.49 15.36 0.65
N SER A 135 36.70 15.92 0.61
CA SER A 135 37.49 16.22 1.81
C SER A 135 36.81 17.24 2.72
N ILE A 136 36.16 18.27 2.15
CA ILE A 136 35.39 19.29 2.88
C ILE A 136 34.17 18.64 3.53
N TYR A 137 33.46 17.79 2.78
CA TYR A 137 32.33 17.03 3.30
C TYR A 137 32.70 16.19 4.53
N TYR A 138 33.75 15.36 4.44
CA TYR A 138 34.17 14.52 5.57
C TYR A 138 34.67 15.33 6.77
N ARG A 139 35.33 16.46 6.53
CA ARG A 139 35.72 17.38 7.61
C ARG A 139 34.49 17.85 8.39
N HIS A 140 33.48 18.38 7.68
CA HIS A 140 32.24 18.82 8.32
C HIS A 140 31.46 17.69 8.98
N LEU A 141 31.42 16.51 8.36
CA LEU A 141 30.77 15.34 8.94
C LEU A 141 31.42 14.91 10.26
N ARG A 142 32.75 14.92 10.34
CA ARG A 142 33.48 14.63 11.59
C ARG A 142 33.15 15.66 12.67
N THR A 143 33.13 16.95 12.31
CA THR A 143 32.76 18.03 13.23
C THR A 143 31.31 17.91 13.74
N LEU A 144 30.36 17.56 12.87
CA LEU A 144 28.97 17.34 13.28
C LEU A 144 28.84 16.15 14.25
N LYS A 145 29.56 15.06 13.99
CA LYS A 145 29.60 13.90 14.89
C LYS A 145 30.21 14.25 16.24
N SER A 146 31.34 14.95 16.27
CA SER A 146 32.00 15.33 17.52
C SER A 146 31.16 16.29 18.37
N ARG A 147 30.30 17.09 17.75
CA ARG A 147 29.37 18.01 18.43
C ARG A 147 28.07 17.33 18.90
N GLY A 148 27.80 16.10 18.46
CA GLY A 148 26.50 15.45 18.68
C GLY A 148 25.34 16.09 17.92
N THR A 149 25.62 16.95 16.93
CA THR A 149 24.59 17.70 16.17
C THR A 149 24.33 17.11 14.78
N LEU A 150 24.85 15.92 14.48
CA LEU A 150 24.53 15.22 13.24
C LEU A 150 23.09 14.69 13.32
N LEU A 151 22.16 15.32 12.60
CA LEU A 151 20.72 15.05 12.72
C LEU A 151 20.25 13.86 11.87
N SER A 152 21.15 13.18 11.18
CA SER A 152 20.83 12.07 10.26
C SER A 152 21.34 10.72 10.75
N ALA A 153 21.46 10.53 12.07
CA ALA A 153 21.95 9.29 12.68
C ALA A 153 20.81 8.28 12.84
#